data_AF-A0A6N8V532-F1
#
_entry.id   AF-A0A6N8V532-F1
#
_cell.length_a   1.000
_cell.length_b   1.000
_cell.length_c   1.000
_cell.angle_alpha   90.00
_cell.angle_beta   90.00
_cell.angle_gamma   90.00
#
_symmetry.space_group_name_H-M   'P 1'
#
loop_
_entity.id
_entity.type
_entity.pdbx_description
1 polymer ?
#
loop_
_entity_poly.entity_id
_entity_poly.type
_entity_poly.pdbx_seq_one_letter_code
_entity_poly.pdbx_strand_id
1 'polypeptide(L)'
;MWPIEVANVLLVATRRRRIDRTEWSRISRNLEALPLVIDPVSTSRIWEEVLDIAHAHRLSAYDAMYLELAIRMQLPLATLDRALATAARAAGVAVPTVTQPE
;
A
#
# COMPACT_ATOMS: atom_id res chain seq x y z
N MET A 1 -4.19 2.25 5.06
CA MET A 1 -3.20 1.74 6.04
C MET A 1 -1.80 2.33 5.85
N TRP A 2 -1.50 2.98 4.73
CA TRP A 2 -0.14 3.43 4.40
C TRP A 2 0.63 4.23 5.48
N PRO A 3 0.02 5.10 6.32
CA PRO A 3 0.80 5.84 7.32
C PRO A 3 1.46 4.93 8.36
N ILE A 4 0.76 3.86 8.78
CA ILE A 4 1.32 2.92 9.77
C ILE A 4 2.38 2.00 9.14
N GLU A 5 2.22 1.66 7.86
CA GLU A 5 3.22 0.90 7.10
C GLU A 5 4.52 1.69 6.94
N VAL A 6 4.41 2.96 6.56
CA VAL A 6 5.57 3.87 6.49
C VAL A 6 6.21 4.03 7.87
N ALA A 7 5.42 4.24 8.93
CA ALA A 7 5.96 4.35 10.28
C ALA A 7 6.75 3.09 10.69
N ASN A 8 6.25 1.90 10.34
CA ASN A 8 6.96 0.65 10.58
C ASN A 8 8.25 0.55 9.75
N VAL A 9 8.25 0.97 8.48
CA VAL A 9 9.46 1.03 7.64
C VAL A 9 10.52 1.95 8.26
N LEU A 10 10.14 3.16 8.72
CA LEU A 10 11.04 4.08 9.39
C LEU A 10 11.63 3.49 10.68
N LEU A 11 10.79 2.84 11.49
CA LEU A 11 11.21 2.17 12.72
C LEU A 11 12.21 1.05 12.44
N VAL A 12 11.91 0.16 11.49
CA VAL A 12 12.78 -0.95 11.11
C VAL A 12 14.08 -0.46 10.49
N ALA A 13 14.04 0.56 9.62
CA ALA A 13 15.23 1.15 9.02
C ALA A 13 16.16 1.75 10.08
N THR A 14 15.59 2.41 11.10
CA THR A 14 16.35 2.97 12.23
C THR A 14 16.97 1.87 13.10
N ARG A 15 16.20 0.82 13.42
CA ARG A 15 16.73 -0.36 14.16
C ARG A 15 17.87 -1.05 13.42
N ARG A 16 17.82 -1.03 12.09
CA ARG A 16 18.88 -1.56 11.20
C ARG A 16 19.98 -0.55 10.89
N ARG A 17 19.99 0.62 11.54
CA ARG A 17 20.96 1.72 11.36
C ARG A 17 21.12 2.20 9.92
N ARG A 18 20.05 2.13 9.12
CA ARG A 18 20.01 2.63 7.72
C ARG A 18 19.66 4.11 7.65
N ILE A 19 18.96 4.63 8.66
CA ILE A 19 18.60 6.04 8.83
C ILE A 19 18.74 6.41 10.31
N ASP A 20 18.88 7.71 10.60
CA ASP A 20 18.84 8.26 11.95
C ASP A 20 17.42 8.65 12.36
N ARG A 21 17.12 8.67 13.67
CA ARG A 21 15.83 9.14 14.19
C ARG A 21 15.56 10.61 13.84
N THR A 22 16.60 11.43 13.72
CA THR A 22 16.51 12.84 13.30
C THR A 22 15.95 12.99 11.89
N GLU A 23 16.09 11.98 11.03
CA GLU A 23 15.57 11.99 9.66
C GLU A 23 14.04 11.81 9.58
N TRP A 24 13.39 11.32 10.64
CA TRP A 24 11.97 10.96 10.61
C TRP A 24 11.08 12.15 10.27
N SER A 25 11.30 13.29 10.91
CA SER A 25 10.49 14.49 10.68
C SER A 25 10.67 15.06 9.28
N ARG A 26 11.86 14.91 8.69
CA ARG A 26 12.11 15.32 7.30
C ARG A 26 11.36 14.41 6.33
N ILE A 27 11.42 13.09 6.54
CA ILE A 27 10.76 12.11 5.68
C ILE A 27 9.23 12.23 5.78
N SER A 28 8.67 12.34 6.98
CA SER A 28 7.21 12.47 7.16
C SER A 28 6.66 13.73 6.50
N ARG A 29 7.33 14.88 6.67
CA ARG A 29 6.94 16.13 5.99
C ARG A 29 6.94 16.01 4.47
N ASN A 30 7.94 15.33 3.90
CA ASN A 30 8.00 15.12 2.46
C ASN A 30 6.83 14.27 1.95
N LEU A 31 6.42 13.26 2.72
CA LEU A 31 5.27 12.41 2.37
C LEU A 31 3.95 13.16 2.53
N GLU A 32 3.79 13.95 3.58
CA GLU A 32 2.60 14.79 3.82
C GLU A 32 2.45 15.91 2.78
N ALA A 33 3.54 16.34 2.16
CA ALA A 33 3.50 17.33 1.08
C ALA A 33 3.03 16.75 -0.27
N LEU A 34 2.95 15.41 -0.39
CA LEU A 34 2.38 14.77 -1.58
C LEU A 34 0.85 14.94 -1.57
N PRO A 35 0.20 15.08 -2.74
CA PRO A 35 -1.25 15.23 -2.85
C PRO A 35 -1.96 13.88 -2.62
N LEU A 36 -1.77 13.28 -1.44
CA LEU A 36 -2.33 11.99 -1.05
C LEU A 36 -3.74 12.17 -0.48
N VAL A 37 -4.68 11.39 -0.99
CA VAL A 37 -6.03 11.28 -0.43
C VAL A 37 -6.15 9.96 0.31
N ILE A 38 -6.56 10.02 1.58
CA ILE A 38 -6.84 8.81 2.37
C ILE A 38 -8.33 8.49 2.22
N ASP A 39 -8.62 7.37 1.58
CA ASP A 39 -9.98 6.84 1.49
C ASP A 39 -10.33 6.12 2.82
N PRO A 40 -11.37 6.57 3.54
CA PRO A 40 -11.80 5.93 4.77
C PRO A 40 -12.51 4.61 4.47
N VAL A 41 -12.00 3.52 5.05
CA VAL A 41 -12.62 2.20 4.94
C VAL A 41 -13.67 2.01 6.03
N SER A 42 -14.87 1.57 5.66
CA SER A 42 -15.91 1.15 6.61
C SER A 42 -15.67 -0.28 7.11
N THR A 43 -16.09 -0.61 8.33
CA THR A 43 -16.01 -1.98 8.86
C THR A 43 -16.77 -3.00 8.01
N SER A 44 -17.96 -2.67 7.50
CA SER A 44 -18.72 -3.56 6.61
C SER A 44 -17.91 -3.97 5.38
N ARG A 45 -17.32 -3.00 4.68
CA ARG A 45 -16.40 -3.24 3.55
C ARG A 45 -15.22 -4.14 3.91
N ILE A 46 -14.69 -4.04 5.13
CA ILE A 46 -13.62 -4.95 5.57
C ILE A 46 -14.15 -6.39 5.65
N TRP A 47 -15.30 -6.59 6.28
CA TRP A 47 -15.85 -7.93 6.53
C TRP A 47 -16.41 -8.61 5.28
N GLU A 48 -16.83 -7.83 4.28
CA GLU A 48 -17.41 -8.31 3.04
C GLU A 48 -16.34 -8.31 1.93
N GLU A 49 -16.14 -7.17 1.26
CA GLU A 49 -15.29 -7.05 0.08
C GLU A 49 -13.82 -7.40 0.32
N VAL A 50 -13.21 -6.86 1.38
CA VAL A 50 -11.76 -7.06 1.63
C VAL A 50 -11.47 -8.51 2.02
N LEU A 51 -12.32 -9.15 2.84
CA LEU A 51 -12.13 -10.55 3.20
C LEU A 51 -12.30 -11.48 2.00
N ASP A 52 -13.29 -11.23 1.14
CA ASP A 52 -13.50 -12.01 -0.07
C ASP A 52 -12.30 -11.89 -1.03
N ILE A 53 -11.79 -10.67 -1.24
CA ILE A 53 -10.58 -10.44 -2.06
C ILE A 53 -9.36 -11.10 -1.44
N ALA A 54 -9.17 -10.96 -0.12
CA ALA A 54 -8.04 -11.58 0.59
C ALA A 54 -8.06 -13.10 0.44
N HIS A 55 -9.23 -13.72 0.59
CA HIS A 55 -9.40 -15.15 0.42
C HIS A 55 -9.15 -15.60 -1.02
N ALA A 56 -9.81 -14.96 -1.99
CA ALA A 56 -9.73 -15.32 -3.41
C ALA A 56 -8.30 -15.21 -3.97
N HIS A 57 -7.54 -14.20 -3.54
CA HIS A 57 -6.20 -13.95 -4.03
C HIS A 57 -5.08 -14.42 -3.09
N ARG A 58 -5.41 -15.05 -1.95
CA ARG A 58 -4.47 -15.49 -0.91
C ARG A 58 -3.56 -14.34 -0.43
N LEU A 59 -4.16 -13.18 -0.20
CA LEU A 59 -3.49 -12.00 0.30
C LEU A 59 -3.71 -11.83 1.81
N SER A 60 -2.85 -11.04 2.45
CA SER A 60 -3.18 -10.51 3.76
C SER A 60 -4.36 -9.54 3.64
N ALA A 61 -5.12 -9.31 4.72
CA ALA A 61 -6.18 -8.30 4.71
C ALA A 61 -5.63 -6.91 4.36
N TYR A 62 -4.40 -6.59 4.76
CA TYR A 62 -3.77 -5.31 4.44
C TYR A 62 -3.52 -5.14 2.94
N ASP A 63 -2.96 -6.16 2.28
CA ASP A 63 -2.73 -6.14 0.84
C ASP A 63 -4.05 -6.13 0.06
N ALA A 64 -5.03 -6.90 0.53
CA ALA A 64 -6.36 -6.93 -0.05
C ALA A 64 -7.09 -5.59 0.05
N MET A 65 -6.87 -4.78 1.09
CA MET A 65 -7.42 -3.42 1.16
C MET A 65 -6.90 -2.52 0.03
N TYR A 66 -5.63 -2.65 -0.34
CA TYR A 66 -5.08 -1.90 -1.48
C TYR A 66 -5.66 -2.37 -2.82
N LEU A 67 -5.85 -3.69 -2.97
CA LEU A 67 -6.46 -4.24 -4.17
C LEU A 67 -7.95 -3.85 -4.27
N GLU A 68 -8.72 -3.95 -3.18
CA GLU A 68 -10.12 -3.51 -3.12
C GLU A 68 -10.25 -2.05 -3.53
N LEU A 69 -9.42 -1.18 -2.96
CA LEU A 69 -9.43 0.25 -3.29
C LEU A 69 -9.16 0.48 -4.78
N ALA A 70 -8.17 -0.22 -5.34
CA ALA A 70 -7.82 -0.10 -6.76
C ALA A 70 -8.95 -0.58 -7.68
N ILE A 71 -9.60 -1.71 -7.34
CA ILE A 71 -10.75 -2.24 -8.08
C ILE A 71 -11.90 -1.23 -8.04
N ARG A 72 -12.30 -0.79 -6.84
CA ARG A 72 -13.45 0.10 -6.64
C ARG A 72 -13.26 1.46 -7.31
N MET A 73 -12.06 2.02 -7.20
CA MET A 73 -11.75 3.33 -7.77
C MET A 73 -11.35 3.25 -9.24
N GLN A 74 -11.25 2.04 -9.80
CA GLN A 74 -10.76 1.79 -11.17
C GLN A 74 -9.40 2.42 -11.44
N LEU A 75 -8.49 2.34 -10.46
CA LEU A 75 -7.16 2.92 -10.53
C LEU A 75 -6.10 1.84 -10.69
N PRO A 76 -4.96 2.13 -11.35
CA PRO A 76 -3.81 1.25 -11.34
C PRO A 76 -3.27 1.06 -9.92
N LEU A 77 -2.80 -0.16 -9.61
CA LEU A 77 -2.15 -0.48 -8.34
C LEU A 77 -0.62 -0.48 -8.50
N ALA A 78 0.02 0.60 -8.04
CA ALA A 78 1.47 0.66 -7.95
C ALA A 78 1.94 -0.10 -6.69
N THR A 79 2.65 -1.21 -6.89
CA THR A 79 3.21 -2.00 -5.79
C THR A 79 4.52 -2.67 -6.20
N LEU A 80 5.43 -2.81 -5.23
CA LEU A 80 6.65 -3.63 -5.36
C LEU A 80 6.45 -5.06 -4.84
N ASP A 81 5.32 -5.34 -4.19
CA ASP A 81 4.98 -6.67 -3.73
C ASP A 81 4.51 -7.54 -4.90
N ARG A 82 5.19 -8.69 -5.09
CA ARG A 82 4.93 -9.58 -6.22
C ARG A 82 3.59 -10.32 -6.09
N ALA A 83 3.19 -10.69 -4.89
CA ALA A 83 1.93 -11.39 -4.66
C ALA A 83 0.76 -10.43 -4.92
N LEU A 84 0.83 -9.21 -4.39
CA LEU A 84 -0.16 -8.17 -4.63
C LEU A 84 -0.22 -7.76 -6.11
N ALA A 85 0.93 -7.59 -6.78
CA ALA A 85 0.97 -7.31 -8.21
C ALA A 85 0.33 -8.43 -9.05
N THR A 86 0.54 -9.69 -8.66
CA THR A 86 -0.06 -10.85 -9.34
C THR A 86 -1.57 -10.87 -9.14
N ALA A 87 -2.03 -10.63 -7.91
CA ALA A 87 -3.45 -10.55 -7.58
C ALA A 87 -4.14 -9.41 -8.33
N ALA A 88 -3.53 -8.22 -8.39
CA ALA A 88 -4.04 -7.08 -9.13
C ALA A 88 -4.24 -7.40 -10.62
N ARG A 89 -3.24 -7.99 -11.28
CA ARG A 89 -3.38 -8.41 -12.68
C ARG A 89 -4.47 -9.46 -12.87
N ALA A 90 -4.59 -10.41 -11.95
CA ALA A 90 -5.66 -11.42 -11.99
C ALA A 90 -7.05 -10.80 -11.82
N ALA A 91 -7.16 -9.71 -11.07
CA ALA A 91 -8.39 -8.93 -10.89
C ALA A 91 -8.63 -7.87 -12.00
N GLY A 92 -7.81 -7.85 -13.06
CA GLY A 92 -7.95 -6.88 -14.16
C GLY A 92 -7.46 -5.46 -13.83
N VAL A 93 -6.76 -5.29 -12.70
CA VAL A 93 -6.17 -4.01 -12.30
C VAL A 93 -4.79 -3.84 -12.94
N ALA A 94 -4.56 -2.70 -13.58
CA ALA A 94 -3.28 -2.36 -14.16
C ALA A 94 -2.20 -2.21 -13.07
N VAL A 95 -1.02 -2.79 -13.30
CA VAL A 95 0.15 -2.63 -12.41
C VAL A 95 1.23 -1.87 -13.18
N PRO A 96 1.43 -0.57 -12.90
CA PRO A 96 2.47 0.22 -13.54
C PRO A 96 3.85 -0.36 -13.23
N THR A 97 4.74 -0.34 -14.23
CA THR A 97 6.15 -0.66 -14.00
C THR A 97 6.87 0.65 -13.67
N VAL A 98 7.62 0.66 -12.58
CA VAL A 98 8.52 1.79 -12.30
C VAL A 98 9.72 1.63 -13.22
N THR A 99 9.75 2.36 -14.33
CA THR A 99 10.98 2.54 -15.10
C THR A 99 11.88 3.43 -14.25
N GLN A 100 13.01 2.90 -13.75
CA GLN A 100 14.00 3.75 -13.12
C GLN A 100 14.51 4.75 -14.18
N PRO A 101 14.52 6.06 -13.89
CA PRO A 101 15.26 6.98 -14.74
C PRO A 101 16.76 6.63 -14.67
N GLU A 102 17.40 6.59 -15.84
CA GLU A 102 18.87 6.40 -15.99
C GLU A 102 19.67 7.48 -15.26
#